data_AF-F0SMR6-F1
#
_entry.id   AF-F0SMR6-F1
#
_cell.length_a   1.000
_cell.length_b   1.000
_cell.length_c   1.000
_cell.angle_alpha   90.00
_cell.angle_beta   90.00
_cell.angle_gamma   90.00
#
_symmetry.space_group_name_H-M   'P 1'
#
loop_
_entity.id
_entity.type
_entity.pdbx_description
1 polymer ?
#
loop_
_entity_poly.entity_id
_entity_poly.type
_entity_poly.pdbx_seq_one_letter_code
_entity_poly.pdbx_strand_id
1 'polypeptide(L)'
;MQVLILTETGTPQDVDRPVFDASERFRMKSLPPTRKLEDDTTLSTKMQDYPADFVALCARVTGQEQVQAILKEAGAADDQPHWVPHSPGAPSDFLVQQLGLSLAGLWFPVWRVGTVLLPARLLGHLNEDAGNTLEQVVKLSLPLGNGDPHTPIDWSDNLLPLPALSPRKSRATTTQLQLINSAKNWLPDSFRKNSPEFAAMLAGCLLWLDELDRSHSYSQSVEHQGIRRAGDYWHAIMHRREPDYGNSKYWYRNAGDQPFFDALHTQAQSAAAGLKSSAVDAFCNQPQWDPFAFVDFCSRARGGSDDDLFARRMQAIEMVLAMRQATEDAQ
;
A
#
# COMPACT_ATOMS: atom_id res chain seq x y z
N MET A 1 -12.08 8.17 14.73
CA MET A 1 -11.57 6.81 14.51
C MET A 1 -12.08 6.35 13.17
N GLN A 2 -11.21 6.23 12.17
CA GLN A 2 -11.61 5.83 10.81
C GLN A 2 -11.11 4.41 10.59
N VAL A 3 -12.02 3.45 10.63
CA VAL A 3 -11.75 2.08 10.14
C VAL A 3 -12.13 2.12 8.67
N LEU A 4 -11.17 1.90 7.77
CA LEU A 4 -11.47 1.80 6.35
C LEU A 4 -11.97 0.38 6.06
N ILE A 5 -13.27 0.23 5.82
CA ILE A 5 -13.86 -1.01 5.30
C ILE A 5 -14.08 -0.78 3.81
N LEU A 6 -13.24 -1.37 2.96
CA LEU A 6 -13.44 -1.35 1.51
C LEU A 6 -14.46 -2.42 1.16
N THR A 7 -15.73 -2.05 0.95
CA THR A 7 -16.81 -2.95 0.50
C THR A 7 -16.92 -2.94 -1.02
N GLU A 8 -16.89 -4.10 -1.69
CA GLU A 8 -17.44 -4.21 -3.04
C GLU A 8 -18.96 -4.10 -2.93
N THR A 9 -19.54 -2.99 -3.38
CA THR A 9 -20.94 -3.01 -3.80
C THR A 9 -20.98 -2.80 -5.30
N GLY A 10 -20.83 -3.90 -6.03
CA GLY A 10 -21.32 -4.00 -7.39
C GLY A 10 -20.43 -4.80 -8.31
N THR A 11 -20.85 -6.01 -8.66
CA THR A 11 -20.52 -6.59 -9.97
C THR A 11 -21.66 -6.32 -10.97
N PRO A 12 -21.32 -6.14 -12.27
CA PRO A 12 -22.21 -5.58 -13.26
C PRO A 12 -23.08 -6.67 -13.90
N GLN A 13 -24.37 -6.36 -14.07
CA GLN A 13 -25.37 -7.04 -14.91
C GLN A 13 -26.06 -8.28 -14.32
N ASP A 14 -27.22 -8.03 -13.71
CA ASP A 14 -28.55 -8.52 -14.13
C ASP A 14 -29.55 -7.92 -13.11
N VAL A 15 -30.35 -6.89 -13.42
CA VAL A 15 -31.59 -7.00 -14.21
C VAL A 15 -32.14 -8.44 -14.17
N ASP A 16 -32.90 -8.73 -13.11
CA ASP A 16 -33.84 -9.86 -12.99
C ASP A 16 -33.28 -11.32 -13.15
N ARG A 17 -32.80 -11.91 -12.02
CA ARG A 17 -32.96 -13.31 -11.50
C ARG A 17 -33.09 -14.54 -12.48
N PRO A 18 -33.01 -15.80 -11.98
CA PRO A 18 -32.00 -16.50 -11.16
C PRO A 18 -31.62 -17.88 -11.77
N VAL A 19 -30.47 -18.49 -11.45
CA VAL A 19 -30.21 -19.91 -11.84
C VAL A 19 -29.50 -20.72 -10.75
N PHE A 20 -30.29 -21.61 -10.10
CA PHE A 20 -30.08 -23.02 -9.64
C PHE A 20 -28.76 -23.46 -8.98
N ASP A 21 -28.65 -24.57 -8.23
CA ASP A 21 -29.47 -25.46 -7.38
C ASP A 21 -28.48 -26.50 -6.80
N ALA A 22 -28.77 -26.99 -5.61
CA ALA A 22 -27.91 -27.81 -4.79
C ALA A 22 -27.99 -29.30 -5.14
N SER A 23 -26.89 -29.90 -5.60
CA SER A 23 -26.54 -31.27 -5.20
C SER A 23 -25.11 -31.62 -5.62
N GLU A 24 -24.20 -31.76 -4.66
CA GLU A 24 -23.30 -32.92 -4.62
C GLU A 24 -22.56 -33.03 -3.28
N ARG A 25 -22.55 -34.26 -2.73
CA ARG A 25 -22.07 -34.65 -1.41
C ARG A 25 -20.62 -35.11 -1.48
N PHE A 26 -19.74 -34.76 -0.54
CA PHE A 26 -18.55 -35.58 -0.22
C PHE A 26 -18.21 -35.63 1.27
N ARG A 27 -17.83 -36.84 1.73
CA ARG A 27 -17.62 -37.30 3.11
C ARG A 27 -16.19 -37.05 3.64
N MET A 28 -16.07 -36.78 4.94
CA MET A 28 -14.82 -36.70 5.73
C MET A 28 -14.02 -38.02 5.78
N LYS A 29 -12.68 -37.93 5.79
CA LYS A 29 -11.78 -38.95 6.36
C LYS A 29 -10.62 -38.30 7.16
N SER A 30 -10.49 -38.78 8.41
CA SER A 30 -9.43 -38.72 9.44
C SER A 30 -8.24 -37.75 9.34
N LEU A 31 -8.01 -37.02 10.44
CA LEU A 31 -6.82 -36.20 10.74
C LEU A 31 -5.58 -37.04 11.08
N PRO A 32 -4.35 -36.64 10.67
CA PRO A 32 -3.09 -37.21 11.16
C PRO A 32 -2.64 -36.56 12.49
N PRO A 33 -1.73 -37.20 13.25
CA PRO A 33 -1.42 -36.82 14.63
C PRO A 33 -0.49 -35.60 14.71
N THR A 34 -0.68 -34.84 15.79
CA THR A 34 0.01 -33.58 16.11
C THR A 34 1.52 -33.75 16.26
N ARG A 35 2.31 -32.91 15.57
CA ARG A 35 3.75 -32.73 15.85
C ARG A 35 3.97 -31.40 16.58
N LYS A 36 4.77 -31.46 17.63
CA LYS A 36 5.33 -30.28 18.32
C LYS A 36 6.54 -29.80 17.50
N LEU A 37 6.59 -28.52 17.15
CA LEU A 37 7.73 -27.90 16.48
C LEU A 37 8.47 -27.01 17.49
N GLU A 38 9.74 -27.35 17.72
CA GLU A 38 10.74 -26.60 18.48
C GLU A 38 11.79 -26.16 17.45
N ASP A 39 11.63 -24.97 16.82
CA ASP A 39 12.75 -24.05 16.47
C ASP A 39 12.31 -22.80 15.65
N ASP A 40 13.07 -21.70 15.85
CA ASP A 40 12.93 -20.35 15.26
C ASP A 40 13.45 -20.26 13.80
N THR A 41 12.63 -20.65 12.81
CA THR A 41 12.95 -20.38 11.39
C THR A 41 11.81 -19.68 10.64
N THR A 42 12.08 -18.40 10.34
CA THR A 42 11.62 -17.53 9.24
C THR A 42 10.14 -17.56 8.80
N LEU A 43 9.46 -16.44 9.08
CA LEU A 43 8.14 -16.02 8.54
C LEU A 43 8.07 -16.10 6.99
N SER A 44 9.21 -15.99 6.30
CA SER A 44 9.32 -16.01 4.83
C SER A 44 9.07 -17.38 4.18
N THR A 45 9.32 -18.48 4.89
CA THR A 45 9.02 -19.83 4.36
C THR A 45 7.54 -20.16 4.50
N LYS A 46 6.87 -19.51 5.47
CA LYS A 46 5.46 -19.73 5.76
C LYS A 46 4.57 -19.05 4.73
N MET A 47 4.86 -17.81 4.32
CA MET A 47 4.00 -17.03 3.40
C MET A 47 3.71 -17.66 2.02
N GLN A 48 4.42 -18.71 1.59
CA GLN A 48 4.14 -19.40 0.33
C GLN A 48 2.91 -20.34 0.36
N ASP A 49 2.36 -20.64 1.55
CA ASP A 49 1.24 -21.58 1.73
C ASP A 49 -0.05 -20.94 2.32
N TYR A 50 -0.21 -19.61 2.21
CA TYR A 50 -1.11 -18.81 3.07
C TYR A 50 -2.56 -18.62 2.60
N PRO A 51 -3.37 -19.68 2.67
CA PRO A 51 -4.73 -19.51 3.21
C PRO A 51 -4.98 -20.29 4.52
N ALA A 52 -4.39 -21.48 4.65
CA ALA A 52 -4.71 -22.39 5.76
C ALA A 52 -3.97 -22.05 7.06
N ASP A 53 -2.71 -21.62 6.95
CA ASP A 53 -1.86 -21.34 8.12
C ASP A 53 -2.18 -20.01 8.79
N PHE A 54 -2.76 -19.05 8.06
CA PHE A 54 -3.23 -17.79 8.65
C PHE A 54 -4.45 -18.03 9.54
N VAL A 55 -5.40 -18.85 9.08
CA VAL A 55 -6.53 -19.31 9.90
C VAL A 55 -6.02 -20.13 11.10
N ALA A 56 -4.98 -20.96 10.92
CA ALA A 56 -4.37 -21.71 12.03
C ALA A 56 -3.58 -20.83 13.01
N LEU A 57 -3.04 -19.69 12.58
CA LEU A 57 -2.37 -18.70 13.41
C LEU A 57 -3.41 -17.91 14.22
N CYS A 58 -4.47 -17.42 13.57
CA CYS A 58 -5.60 -16.79 14.25
C CYS A 58 -6.30 -17.75 15.21
N ALA A 59 -6.48 -19.02 14.84
CA ALA A 59 -7.13 -20.04 15.67
C ALA A 59 -6.28 -20.54 16.86
N ARG A 60 -4.96 -20.31 16.82
CA ARG A 60 -4.06 -20.56 17.97
C ARG A 60 -4.05 -19.40 18.97
N VAL A 61 -4.31 -18.19 18.51
CA VAL A 61 -4.31 -16.96 19.33
C VAL A 61 -5.70 -16.65 19.89
N THR A 62 -6.74 -17.00 19.15
CA THR A 62 -8.15 -16.89 19.55
C THR A 62 -8.78 -18.25 19.31
N GLY A 63 -9.34 -18.90 20.34
CA GLY A 63 -9.77 -20.30 20.26
C GLY A 63 -10.58 -20.62 19.00
N GLN A 64 -10.34 -21.80 18.41
CA GLN A 64 -10.86 -22.24 17.10
C GLN A 64 -12.35 -21.93 16.85
N GLU A 65 -13.21 -22.00 17.87
CA GLU A 65 -14.65 -21.74 17.76
C GLU A 65 -15.00 -20.26 17.59
N GLN A 66 -14.22 -19.33 18.18
CA GLN A 66 -14.44 -17.90 18.07
C GLN A 66 -14.08 -17.39 16.67
N VAL A 67 -12.97 -17.86 16.10
CA VAL A 67 -12.60 -17.53 14.70
C VAL A 67 -13.68 -18.00 13.74
N GLN A 68 -14.23 -19.20 13.94
CA GLN A 68 -15.29 -19.73 13.08
C GLN A 68 -16.61 -18.97 13.24
N ALA A 69 -16.95 -18.47 14.43
CA ALA A 69 -18.11 -17.60 14.65
C ALA A 69 -17.96 -16.24 13.96
N ILE A 70 -16.76 -15.66 14.02
CA ILE A 70 -16.41 -14.38 13.37
C ILE A 70 -16.50 -14.49 11.85
N LEU A 71 -15.91 -15.55 11.28
CA LEU A 71 -16.01 -15.83 9.84
C LEU A 71 -17.47 -16.11 9.43
N LYS A 72 -18.28 -16.72 10.31
CA LYS A 72 -19.69 -17.03 10.04
C LYS A 72 -20.61 -15.80 10.12
N GLU A 73 -20.33 -14.83 10.98
CA GLU A 73 -21.02 -13.54 11.03
C GLU A 73 -20.57 -12.59 9.91
N ALA A 74 -19.31 -12.69 9.46
CA ALA A 74 -18.74 -11.85 8.39
C ALA A 74 -19.15 -12.26 6.96
N GLY A 75 -20.00 -13.28 6.78
CA GLY A 75 -20.56 -13.66 5.47
C GLY A 75 -19.76 -14.75 4.74
N ALA A 76 -20.48 -15.70 4.15
CA ALA A 76 -19.91 -16.92 3.62
C ALA A 76 -18.93 -16.71 2.44
N ALA A 77 -17.75 -17.31 2.60
CA ALA A 77 -16.87 -17.93 1.61
C ALA A 77 -16.12 -17.09 0.54
N ASP A 78 -16.45 -15.83 0.23
CA ASP A 78 -15.62 -15.05 -0.73
C ASP A 78 -15.30 -13.59 -0.31
N ASP A 79 -15.91 -13.07 0.76
CA ASP A 79 -15.79 -11.66 1.22
C ASP A 79 -15.23 -11.53 2.66
N GLN A 80 -14.37 -12.46 3.08
CA GLN A 80 -13.81 -12.44 4.44
C GLN A 80 -12.81 -11.28 4.63
N PRO A 81 -12.92 -10.50 5.72
CA PRO A 81 -11.96 -9.44 6.01
C PRO A 81 -10.58 -10.04 6.27
N HIS A 82 -9.59 -9.58 5.53
CA HIS A 82 -8.20 -9.99 5.70
C HIS A 82 -7.48 -9.02 6.64
N TRP A 83 -6.75 -9.56 7.62
CA TRP A 83 -5.96 -8.74 8.52
C TRP A 83 -4.54 -8.60 8.02
N VAL A 84 -4.08 -7.36 7.91
CA VAL A 84 -2.68 -7.08 7.59
C VAL A 84 -1.99 -6.66 8.89
N PRO A 85 -0.99 -7.40 9.37
CA PRO A 85 -0.24 -7.00 10.54
C PRO A 85 0.49 -5.68 10.24
N HIS A 86 0.31 -4.73 11.14
CA HIS A 86 0.96 -3.45 11.13
C HIS A 86 2.04 -3.47 12.21
N SER A 87 3.29 -3.31 11.79
CA SER A 87 4.45 -3.24 12.66
C SER A 87 4.90 -1.78 12.77
N PRO A 88 4.98 -1.20 13.98
CA PRO A 88 5.49 0.15 14.15
C PRO A 88 6.88 0.31 13.52
N GLY A 89 7.08 1.40 12.78
CA GLY A 89 8.32 1.67 12.03
C GLY A 89 8.44 0.95 10.69
N ALA A 90 7.58 -0.02 10.38
CA ALA A 90 7.62 -0.71 9.08
C ALA A 90 7.11 0.19 7.93
N PRO A 91 7.33 -0.18 6.66
CA PRO A 91 6.88 0.62 5.52
C PRO A 91 5.35 0.84 5.49
N SER A 92 4.58 -0.13 5.99
CA SER A 92 3.13 -0.02 6.13
C SER A 92 2.70 0.97 7.21
N ASP A 93 3.48 1.10 8.30
CA ASP A 93 3.26 2.14 9.31
C ASP A 93 3.59 3.50 8.74
N PHE A 94 4.74 3.65 8.09
CA PHE A 94 5.10 4.89 7.41
C PHE A 94 4.00 5.36 6.45
N LEU A 95 3.51 4.49 5.56
CA LEU A 95 2.41 4.80 4.64
C LEU A 95 1.16 5.33 5.38
N VAL A 96 0.73 4.66 6.44
CA VAL A 96 -0.46 5.03 7.22
C VAL A 96 -0.26 6.33 7.99
N GLN A 97 0.93 6.57 8.56
CA GLN A 97 1.27 7.81 9.25
C GLN A 97 1.33 9.00 8.29
N GLN A 98 1.79 8.79 7.05
CA GLN A 98 1.92 9.85 6.05
C GLN A 98 0.59 10.19 5.34
N LEU A 99 -0.26 9.20 5.06
CA LEU A 99 -1.45 9.37 4.22
C LEU A 99 -2.78 9.24 4.99
N GLY A 100 -2.75 8.75 6.22
CA GLY A 100 -3.93 8.29 6.92
C GLY A 100 -4.53 7.02 6.29
N LEU A 101 -5.50 6.42 6.99
CA LEU A 101 -6.03 5.11 6.62
C LEU A 101 -6.79 5.10 5.29
N SER A 102 -7.54 6.17 4.99
CA SER A 102 -8.37 6.23 3.78
C SER A 102 -7.58 6.16 2.49
N LEU A 103 -6.46 6.90 2.42
CA LEU A 103 -5.61 6.92 1.23
C LEU A 103 -4.60 5.77 1.24
N ALA A 104 -4.01 5.45 2.40
CA ALA A 104 -3.14 4.28 2.52
C ALA A 104 -3.86 2.99 2.10
N GLY A 105 -5.16 2.87 2.44
CA GLY A 105 -6.04 1.77 2.04
C GLY A 105 -6.10 1.50 0.54
N LEU A 106 -5.97 2.53 -0.30
CA LEU A 106 -5.96 2.38 -1.76
C LEU A 106 -4.68 1.70 -2.26
N TRP A 107 -3.58 1.82 -1.50
CA TRP A 107 -2.24 1.41 -1.88
C TRP A 107 -1.79 0.10 -1.25
N PHE A 108 -2.51 -0.36 -0.22
CA PHE A 108 -2.37 -1.72 0.21
C PHE A 108 -2.82 -2.66 -0.92
N PRO A 109 -2.11 -3.78 -1.14
CA PRO A 109 -2.65 -4.86 -1.94
C PRO A 109 -4.03 -5.22 -1.38
N VAL A 110 -5.08 -4.95 -2.16
CA VAL A 110 -6.44 -5.36 -1.82
C VAL A 110 -6.47 -6.86 -2.02
N TRP A 111 -6.08 -7.60 -0.98
CA TRP A 111 -6.09 -9.05 -1.03
C TRP A 111 -7.51 -9.58 -1.21
N ARG A 112 -8.51 -8.85 -0.67
CA ARG A 112 -9.95 -8.79 -1.03
C ARG A 112 -10.61 -7.59 -0.30
N VAL A 113 -11.91 -7.40 -0.54
CA VAL A 113 -12.85 -6.61 0.27
C VAL A 113 -12.57 -6.74 1.78
N GLY A 114 -12.63 -5.62 2.52
CA GLY A 114 -12.56 -5.63 3.99
C GLY A 114 -11.16 -5.79 4.61
N THR A 115 -10.09 -5.35 3.96
CA THR A 115 -8.75 -5.39 4.58
C THR A 115 -8.65 -4.48 5.80
N VAL A 116 -8.36 -5.04 6.98
CA VAL A 116 -8.22 -4.28 8.24
C VAL A 116 -6.77 -4.34 8.74
N LEU A 117 -6.18 -3.17 9.01
CA LEU A 117 -4.84 -3.04 9.56
C LEU A 117 -4.89 -3.14 11.07
N LEU A 118 -4.14 -4.09 11.64
CA LEU A 118 -4.04 -4.27 13.09
C LEU A 118 -2.59 -4.16 13.55
N PRO A 119 -2.28 -3.32 14.54
CA PRO A 119 -0.99 -3.36 15.21
C PRO A 119 -0.68 -4.76 15.73
N ALA A 120 0.51 -5.28 15.41
CA ALA A 120 0.91 -6.63 15.81
C ALA A 120 0.77 -6.88 17.33
N ARG A 121 1.10 -5.85 18.14
CA ARG A 121 0.93 -5.88 19.60
C ARG A 121 -0.52 -5.99 20.08
N LEU A 122 -1.50 -5.57 19.28
CA LEU A 122 -2.92 -5.60 19.65
C LEU A 122 -3.56 -6.96 19.36
N LEU A 123 -2.95 -7.81 18.54
CA LEU A 123 -3.42 -9.18 18.29
C LEU A 123 -3.47 -10.03 19.57
N GLY A 124 -2.57 -9.78 20.53
CA GLY A 124 -2.55 -10.45 21.83
C GLY A 124 -3.47 -9.83 22.91
N HIS A 125 -4.14 -8.71 22.60
CA HIS A 125 -4.98 -7.94 23.53
C HIS A 125 -6.42 -7.76 23.04
N LEU A 126 -6.82 -8.48 21.98
CA LEU A 126 -8.22 -8.54 21.56
C LEU A 126 -9.04 -9.08 22.74
N ASN A 127 -9.95 -8.23 23.23
CA ASN A 127 -10.50 -8.34 24.58
C ASN A 127 -11.56 -9.45 24.68
N GLU A 128 -11.46 -10.31 25.70
CA GLU A 128 -12.44 -11.36 26.00
C GLU A 128 -13.84 -10.79 26.32
N ASP A 129 -13.92 -9.52 26.74
CA ASP A 129 -15.16 -8.84 27.15
C ASP A 129 -15.94 -8.14 26.00
N ALA A 130 -15.50 -8.25 24.75
CA ALA A 130 -16.21 -7.64 23.62
C ALA A 130 -17.29 -8.58 23.05
N GLY A 131 -18.51 -8.06 22.85
CA GLY A 131 -19.65 -8.86 22.40
C GLY A 131 -19.53 -9.39 20.97
N ASN A 132 -18.70 -8.75 20.13
CA ASN A 132 -18.31 -9.22 18.80
C ASN A 132 -17.02 -8.51 18.30
N THR A 133 -16.47 -9.00 17.19
CA THR A 133 -15.23 -8.48 16.57
C THR A 133 -15.37 -7.08 15.98
N LEU A 134 -16.57 -6.70 15.51
CA LEU A 134 -16.84 -5.35 15.02
C LEU A 134 -16.68 -4.32 16.14
N GLU A 135 -17.14 -4.61 17.35
CA GLU A 135 -16.92 -3.75 18.52
C GLU A 135 -15.45 -3.67 18.93
N GLN A 136 -14.66 -4.74 18.76
CA GLN A 136 -13.21 -4.71 19.04
C GLN A 136 -12.50 -3.80 18.03
N VAL A 137 -12.78 -3.94 16.73
CA VAL A 137 -12.23 -3.10 15.66
C VAL A 137 -12.62 -1.64 15.84
N VAL A 138 -13.85 -1.38 16.28
CA VAL A 138 -14.37 -0.04 16.60
C VAL A 138 -13.78 0.54 17.90
N LYS A 139 -12.98 -0.20 18.66
CA LYS A 139 -12.26 0.31 19.84
C LYS A 139 -10.77 0.51 19.60
N LEU A 140 -10.24 0.01 18.49
CA LEU A 140 -8.82 0.14 18.16
C LEU A 140 -8.53 1.52 17.58
N SER A 141 -7.98 2.39 18.42
CA SER A 141 -7.38 3.63 17.95
C SER A 141 -5.95 3.34 17.53
N LEU A 142 -5.71 3.34 16.21
CA LEU A 142 -4.35 3.57 15.71
C LEU A 142 -3.98 5.00 16.11
N PRO A 143 -2.87 5.21 16.84
CA PRO A 143 -2.34 6.55 17.03
C PRO A 143 -1.84 7.03 15.66
N LEU A 144 -2.75 7.62 14.89
CA LEU A 144 -2.43 8.36 13.69
C LEU A 144 -1.83 9.69 14.18
N GLY A 145 -0.50 9.79 14.17
CA GLY A 145 0.17 11.07 14.40
C GLY A 145 0.12 11.93 13.14
N ASN A 146 0.68 13.14 13.20
CA ASN A 146 0.93 13.98 12.01
C ASN A 146 2.11 13.47 11.15
N GLY A 147 2.41 12.16 11.27
CA GLY A 147 3.53 11.40 10.70
C GLY A 147 4.77 12.21 10.34
N ASP A 148 5.81 12.26 11.18
CA ASP A 148 7.07 12.92 10.81
C ASP A 148 7.69 12.23 9.57
N PRO A 149 7.84 12.93 8.42
CA PRO A 149 8.36 12.34 7.19
C PRO A 149 9.84 11.91 7.30
N HIS A 150 10.55 12.39 8.33
CA HIS A 150 11.94 12.00 8.64
C HIS A 150 12.04 10.74 9.50
N THR A 151 10.93 10.18 9.99
CA THR A 151 10.93 8.96 10.82
C THR A 151 11.56 7.80 10.07
N PRO A 152 12.68 7.19 10.54
CA PRO A 152 13.33 6.10 9.84
C PRO A 152 12.41 4.89 9.65
N ILE A 153 12.46 4.31 8.46
CA ILE A 153 11.67 3.12 8.11
C ILE A 153 12.51 1.86 8.37
N ASP A 154 11.96 0.92 9.14
CA ASP A 154 12.50 -0.42 9.30
C ASP A 154 12.04 -1.32 8.15
N TRP A 155 12.94 -1.56 7.20
CA TRP A 155 12.67 -2.38 6.03
C TRP A 155 12.77 -3.90 6.26
N SER A 156 13.04 -4.35 7.49
CA SER A 156 13.13 -5.78 7.83
C SER A 156 11.78 -6.50 7.77
N ASP A 157 10.69 -5.77 8.02
CA ASP A 157 9.31 -6.27 7.99
C ASP A 157 8.48 -5.58 6.89
N ASN A 158 8.96 -5.64 5.64
CA ASN A 158 8.24 -5.06 4.51
C ASN A 158 7.17 -6.01 3.95
N LEU A 159 5.91 -5.72 4.28
CA LEU A 159 4.74 -6.40 3.72
C LEU A 159 4.12 -5.65 2.53
N LEU A 160 4.63 -4.47 2.18
CA LEU A 160 4.16 -3.71 1.02
C LEU A 160 4.85 -4.17 -0.26
N PRO A 161 4.07 -4.50 -1.31
CA PRO A 161 4.64 -4.75 -2.63
C PRO A 161 5.13 -3.44 -3.22
N LEU A 162 6.45 -3.25 -3.24
CA LEU A 162 7.09 -2.02 -3.74
C LEU A 162 6.77 -1.80 -5.23
N PRO A 163 6.43 -0.57 -5.65
CA PRO A 163 6.25 -0.24 -7.06
C PRO A 163 7.50 -0.60 -7.86
N ALA A 164 7.32 -1.39 -8.93
CA ALA A 164 8.41 -1.75 -9.82
C ALA A 164 9.01 -0.50 -10.48
N LEU A 165 10.31 -0.53 -10.75
CA LEU A 165 10.99 0.54 -11.51
C LEU A 165 10.47 0.63 -12.93
N SER A 166 10.14 -0.50 -13.56
CA SER A 166 9.50 -0.54 -14.89
C SER A 166 8.45 -1.65 -14.92
N PRO A 167 7.19 -1.34 -14.56
CA PRO A 167 6.13 -2.34 -14.57
C PRO A 167 5.75 -2.71 -16.01
N ARG A 168 5.43 -3.99 -16.22
CA ARG A 168 4.93 -4.50 -17.52
C ARG A 168 3.41 -4.63 -17.57
N LYS A 169 2.76 -4.60 -16.41
CA LYS A 169 1.32 -4.74 -16.23
C LYS A 169 0.89 -3.98 -15.00
N SER A 170 -0.35 -3.54 -15.01
CA SER A 170 -1.02 -3.00 -13.83
C SER A 170 -1.12 -4.05 -12.72
N ARG A 171 -1.02 -3.58 -11.46
CA ARG A 171 -1.34 -4.32 -10.23
C ARG A 171 -2.70 -3.93 -9.67
N ALA A 172 -3.39 -2.97 -10.28
CA ALA A 172 -4.68 -2.49 -9.81
C ALA A 172 -5.74 -3.59 -9.92
N THR A 173 -6.54 -3.75 -8.88
CA THR A 173 -7.78 -4.52 -8.94
C THR A 173 -8.92 -3.67 -9.52
N THR A 174 -9.96 -4.31 -10.05
CA THR A 174 -11.18 -3.62 -10.51
C THR A 174 -11.74 -2.71 -9.42
N THR A 175 -11.74 -3.17 -8.18
CA THR A 175 -12.26 -2.46 -7.00
C THR A 175 -11.43 -1.24 -6.66
N GLN A 176 -10.10 -1.33 -6.70
CA GLN A 176 -9.23 -0.16 -6.52
C GLN A 176 -9.49 0.90 -7.59
N LEU A 177 -9.64 0.49 -8.86
CA LEU A 177 -9.94 1.41 -9.95
C LEU A 177 -11.31 2.07 -9.79
N GLN A 178 -12.34 1.32 -9.35
CA GLN A 178 -13.66 1.87 -9.07
C GLN A 178 -13.63 2.88 -7.91
N LEU A 179 -12.89 2.58 -6.84
CA LEU A 179 -12.72 3.49 -5.70
C LEU A 179 -12.00 4.78 -6.11
N ILE A 180 -10.91 4.68 -6.88
CA ILE A 180 -10.17 5.83 -7.40
C ILE A 180 -11.07 6.67 -8.33
N ASN A 181 -11.79 6.04 -9.27
CA ASN A 181 -12.68 6.73 -10.20
C ASN A 181 -13.86 7.43 -9.50
N SER A 182 -14.31 6.90 -8.36
CA SER A 182 -15.38 7.47 -7.55
C SER A 182 -14.87 8.35 -6.41
N ALA A 183 -13.57 8.68 -6.35
CA ALA A 183 -12.95 9.46 -5.26
C ALA A 183 -13.70 10.75 -4.93
N LYS A 184 -14.25 11.45 -5.93
CA LYS A 184 -15.06 12.67 -5.72
C LYS A 184 -16.31 12.44 -4.86
N ASN A 185 -16.85 11.22 -4.85
CA ASN A 185 -18.11 10.88 -4.20
C ASN A 185 -17.93 10.54 -2.72
N TRP A 186 -16.76 10.00 -2.32
CA TRP A 186 -16.54 9.52 -0.96
C TRP A 186 -15.44 10.30 -0.21
N LEU A 187 -14.58 11.06 -0.91
CA LEU A 187 -13.66 11.96 -0.22
C LEU A 187 -14.43 13.13 0.41
N PRO A 188 -13.99 13.61 1.59
CA PRO A 188 -14.63 14.72 2.28
C PRO A 188 -14.71 15.99 1.42
N ASP A 189 -15.69 16.84 1.69
CA ASP A 189 -15.86 18.12 0.98
C ASP A 189 -14.77 19.15 1.29
N SER A 190 -13.90 18.88 2.28
CA SER A 190 -12.67 19.65 2.47
C SER A 190 -11.73 19.55 1.26
N PHE A 191 -11.84 18.50 0.44
CA PHE A 191 -11.04 18.39 -0.78
C PHE A 191 -11.60 19.26 -1.90
N ARG A 192 -10.70 20.01 -2.55
CA ARG A 192 -10.93 20.76 -3.78
C ARG A 192 -10.96 19.81 -4.98
N LYS A 193 -12.04 19.02 -5.09
CA LYS A 193 -12.25 17.90 -6.06
C LYS A 193 -12.11 18.23 -7.56
N ASN A 194 -11.98 19.51 -7.93
CA ASN A 194 -11.79 19.96 -9.32
C ASN A 194 -10.47 20.73 -9.50
N SER A 195 -9.57 20.69 -8.53
CA SER A 195 -8.29 21.38 -8.60
C SER A 195 -7.22 20.52 -9.28
N PRO A 196 -6.14 21.13 -9.78
CA PRO A 196 -4.98 20.41 -10.27
C PRO A 196 -4.38 19.41 -9.27
N GLU A 197 -4.39 19.76 -7.98
CA GLU A 197 -3.86 18.94 -6.89
C GLU A 197 -4.66 17.65 -6.72
N PHE A 198 -5.98 17.72 -6.88
CA PHE A 198 -6.83 16.54 -6.84
C PHE A 198 -6.54 15.59 -8.01
N ALA A 199 -6.32 16.12 -9.22
CA ALA A 199 -5.92 15.31 -10.37
C ALA A 199 -4.53 14.69 -10.18
N ALA A 200 -3.57 15.45 -9.63
CA ALA A 200 -2.24 14.96 -9.27
C ALA A 200 -2.31 13.83 -8.21
N MET A 201 -3.17 13.98 -7.20
CA MET A 201 -3.44 12.93 -6.21
C MET A 201 -3.98 11.65 -6.87
N LEU A 202 -4.92 11.75 -7.82
CA LEU A 202 -5.40 10.59 -8.58
C LEU A 202 -4.30 9.96 -9.44
N ALA A 203 -3.45 10.78 -10.08
CA ALA A 203 -2.30 10.31 -10.85
C ALA A 203 -1.36 9.47 -9.98
N GLY A 204 -1.07 9.93 -8.75
CA GLY A 204 -0.27 9.20 -7.77
C GLY A 204 -0.89 7.87 -7.35
N CYS A 205 -2.19 7.85 -7.08
CA CYS A 205 -2.92 6.62 -6.77
C CYS A 205 -2.80 5.55 -7.85
N LEU A 206 -3.01 5.96 -9.10
CA LEU A 206 -2.91 5.07 -10.25
C LEU A 206 -1.47 4.60 -10.46
N LEU A 207 -0.50 5.51 -10.32
CA LEU A 207 0.90 5.17 -10.53
C LEU A 207 1.38 4.15 -9.50
N TRP A 208 0.97 4.28 -8.23
CA TRP A 208 1.30 3.28 -7.21
C TRP A 208 0.85 1.87 -7.61
N LEU A 209 -0.27 1.75 -8.31
CA LEU A 209 -0.83 0.48 -8.79
C LEU A 209 -0.33 0.08 -10.18
N ASP A 210 0.71 0.73 -10.68
CA ASP A 210 1.33 0.46 -11.98
C ASP A 210 0.40 0.76 -13.19
N GLU A 211 -0.62 1.60 -13.01
CA GLU A 211 -1.50 2.11 -14.07
C GLU A 211 -0.86 3.33 -14.76
N LEU A 212 0.18 3.09 -15.57
CA LEU A 212 0.98 4.14 -16.21
C LEU A 212 0.13 5.04 -17.12
N ASP A 213 -0.63 4.47 -18.05
CA ASP A 213 -1.41 5.25 -19.03
C ASP A 213 -2.46 6.16 -18.35
N ARG A 214 -3.14 5.63 -17.33
CA ARG A 214 -4.15 6.40 -16.60
C ARG A 214 -3.50 7.47 -15.73
N SER A 215 -2.40 7.14 -15.05
CA SER A 215 -1.62 8.11 -14.29
C SER A 215 -1.12 9.24 -15.17
N HIS A 216 -0.54 8.90 -16.33
CA HIS A 216 -0.08 9.83 -17.35
C HIS A 216 -1.21 10.77 -17.79
N SER A 217 -2.40 10.23 -18.09
CA SER A 217 -3.56 11.03 -18.51
C SER A 217 -3.96 12.08 -17.47
N TYR A 218 -3.97 11.71 -16.18
CA TYR A 218 -4.27 12.65 -15.10
C TYR A 218 -3.17 13.69 -14.91
N SER A 219 -1.89 13.30 -14.86
CA SER A 219 -0.79 14.26 -14.74
C SER A 219 -0.73 15.22 -15.93
N GLN A 220 -0.95 14.70 -17.15
CA GLN A 220 -0.97 15.47 -18.39
C GLN A 220 -2.08 16.53 -18.41
N SER A 221 -3.26 16.20 -17.87
CA SER A 221 -4.39 17.13 -17.85
C SER A 221 -4.15 18.41 -17.03
N VAL A 222 -3.11 18.40 -16.18
CA VAL A 222 -2.77 19.50 -15.26
C VAL A 222 -1.30 19.92 -15.36
N GLU A 223 -0.69 19.66 -16.52
CA GLU A 223 0.68 20.12 -16.81
C GLU A 223 0.82 21.62 -16.57
N HIS A 224 1.93 21.99 -15.90
CA HIS A 224 2.26 23.38 -15.58
C HIS A 224 1.16 24.13 -14.82
N GLN A 225 0.31 23.41 -14.09
CA GLN A 225 -0.75 23.96 -13.26
C GLN A 225 -0.57 23.55 -11.79
N GLY A 226 -1.41 24.12 -10.93
CA GLY A 226 -1.46 23.79 -9.52
C GLY A 226 -0.29 24.29 -8.68
N ILE A 227 -0.42 24.05 -7.38
CA ILE A 227 0.57 24.29 -6.34
C ILE A 227 1.72 23.31 -6.56
N ARG A 228 2.96 23.84 -6.51
CA ARG A 228 4.21 23.06 -6.58
C ARG A 228 4.32 22.12 -7.78
N ARG A 229 3.49 22.32 -8.81
CA ARG A 229 3.49 21.52 -10.04
C ARG A 229 3.39 20.02 -9.75
N ALA A 230 2.54 19.63 -8.80
CA ALA A 230 2.41 18.23 -8.39
C ALA A 230 2.10 17.29 -9.57
N GLY A 231 1.33 17.74 -10.56
CA GLY A 231 1.09 17.03 -11.81
C GLY A 231 2.38 16.72 -12.58
N ASP A 232 3.22 17.73 -12.78
CA ASP A 232 4.53 17.60 -13.44
C ASP A 232 5.45 16.64 -12.66
N TYR A 233 5.39 16.64 -11.33
CA TYR A 233 6.17 15.71 -10.50
C TYR A 233 5.75 14.25 -10.71
N TRP A 234 4.44 13.97 -10.71
CA TRP A 234 3.92 12.63 -11.03
C TRP A 234 4.23 12.22 -12.47
N HIS A 235 4.19 13.17 -13.40
CA HIS A 235 4.57 12.97 -14.79
C HIS A 235 6.04 12.52 -14.90
N ALA A 236 6.93 13.13 -14.11
CA ALA A 236 8.34 12.77 -14.05
C ALA A 236 8.58 11.36 -13.50
N ILE A 237 7.89 10.97 -12.43
CA ILE A 237 7.94 9.60 -11.89
C ILE A 237 7.39 8.61 -12.94
N MET A 238 6.29 8.95 -13.60
CA MET A 238 5.68 8.09 -14.62
C MET A 238 6.66 7.81 -15.76
N HIS A 239 7.27 8.85 -16.35
CA HIS A 239 8.28 8.68 -17.41
C HIS A 239 9.52 7.90 -16.95
N ARG A 240 9.95 8.05 -15.68
CA ARG A 240 11.03 7.22 -15.12
C ARG A 240 10.66 5.74 -15.15
N ARG A 241 9.36 5.43 -15.02
CA ARG A 241 8.82 4.09 -14.93
C ARG A 241 8.42 3.44 -16.26
N GLU A 242 8.37 4.21 -17.35
CA GLU A 242 8.35 3.70 -18.74
C GLU A 242 9.76 3.70 -19.40
N PRO A 243 10.82 3.63 -18.59
CA PRO A 243 12.20 3.92 -18.96
C PRO A 243 12.48 5.09 -19.93
N ASP A 244 11.64 6.13 -19.98
CA ASP A 244 11.96 7.39 -20.67
C ASP A 244 12.65 8.37 -19.71
N TYR A 245 13.91 8.07 -19.41
CA TYR A 245 14.70 8.85 -18.47
C TYR A 245 14.95 10.30 -18.94
N GLY A 246 14.99 10.53 -20.26
CA GLY A 246 15.17 11.87 -20.82
C GLY A 246 13.96 12.76 -20.52
N ASN A 247 12.76 12.23 -20.78
CA ASN A 247 11.51 12.93 -20.53
C ASN A 247 11.21 13.04 -19.03
N SER A 248 11.56 12.02 -18.23
CA SER A 248 11.51 12.10 -16.77
C SER A 248 12.28 13.32 -16.24
N LYS A 249 13.53 13.51 -16.70
CA LYS A 249 14.33 14.69 -16.31
C LYS A 249 13.73 16.00 -16.84
N TYR A 250 13.09 16.01 -18.00
CA TYR A 250 12.37 17.20 -18.49
C TYR A 250 11.27 17.61 -17.50
N TRP A 251 10.42 16.67 -17.08
CA TRP A 251 9.34 16.94 -16.15
C TRP A 251 9.82 17.28 -14.74
N TYR A 252 10.89 16.66 -14.23
CA TYR A 252 11.48 17.08 -12.95
C TYR A 252 11.94 18.55 -12.95
N ARG A 253 12.45 19.07 -14.08
CA ARG A 253 12.79 20.51 -14.19
C ARG A 253 11.56 21.40 -14.11
N ASN A 254 10.44 20.97 -14.70
CA ASN A 254 9.18 21.71 -14.64
C ASN A 254 8.56 21.66 -13.25
N ALA A 255 8.68 20.51 -12.56
CA ALA A 255 8.18 20.33 -11.22
C ALA A 255 8.95 21.20 -10.20
N GLY A 256 10.26 21.34 -10.37
CA GLY A 256 11.14 22.09 -9.48
C GLY A 256 11.29 21.44 -8.10
N ASP A 257 11.84 22.21 -7.16
CA ASP A 257 12.12 21.73 -5.82
C ASP A 257 10.83 21.45 -5.03
N GLN A 258 10.81 20.33 -4.32
CA GLN A 258 9.66 19.94 -3.50
C GLN A 258 9.98 20.01 -2.01
N PRO A 259 9.03 20.42 -1.15
CA PRO A 259 9.26 20.55 0.30
C PRO A 259 9.61 19.25 1.04
N PHE A 260 9.44 18.09 0.40
CA PHE A 260 9.78 16.79 0.96
C PHE A 260 11.17 16.28 0.53
N PHE A 261 11.98 17.08 -0.19
CA PHE A 261 13.34 16.68 -0.60
C PHE A 261 14.26 16.39 0.59
N ASP A 262 14.18 17.16 1.67
CA ASP A 262 14.95 16.91 2.89
C ASP A 262 14.56 15.57 3.54
N ALA A 263 13.27 15.23 3.51
CA ALA A 263 12.78 13.94 3.98
C ALA A 263 13.28 12.80 3.09
N LEU A 264 13.28 12.96 1.76
CA LEU A 264 13.83 11.96 0.84
C LEU A 264 15.31 11.72 1.06
N HIS A 265 16.07 12.79 1.27
CA HIS A 265 17.49 12.71 1.59
C HIS A 265 17.71 11.94 2.90
N THR A 266 16.96 12.25 3.95
CA THR A 266 17.00 11.54 5.23
C THR A 266 16.68 10.05 5.07
N GLN A 267 15.64 9.73 4.30
CA GLN A 267 15.17 8.36 4.11
C GLN A 267 16.10 7.50 3.25
N ALA A 268 17.04 8.09 2.50
CA ALA A 268 18.03 7.33 1.75
C ALA A 268 18.83 6.38 2.64
N GLN A 269 19.12 6.78 3.88
CA GLN A 269 19.83 5.93 4.85
C GLN A 269 19.00 4.73 5.30
N SER A 270 17.70 4.94 5.58
CA SER A 270 16.80 3.85 5.97
C SER A 270 16.61 2.88 4.81
N ALA A 271 16.41 3.38 3.59
CA ALA A 271 16.25 2.57 2.38
C ALA A 271 17.48 1.71 2.06
N ALA A 272 18.68 2.18 2.40
CA ALA A 272 19.94 1.47 2.23
C ALA A 272 20.17 0.35 3.27
N ALA A 273 19.37 0.28 4.34
CA ALA A 273 19.58 -0.68 5.41
C ALA A 273 19.63 -2.14 4.90
N GLY A 274 20.73 -2.82 5.24
CA GLY A 274 21.00 -4.21 4.87
C GLY A 274 21.49 -4.44 3.44
N LEU A 275 21.65 -3.38 2.64
CA LEU A 275 22.11 -3.46 1.26
C LEU A 275 23.63 -3.29 1.16
N LYS A 276 24.26 -3.94 0.19
CA LYS A 276 25.71 -3.90 -0.06
C LYS A 276 25.97 -3.43 -1.48
N SER A 277 25.99 -2.11 -1.68
CA SER A 277 26.30 -1.51 -2.97
C SER A 277 27.04 -0.19 -2.83
N SER A 278 28.19 -0.08 -3.50
CA SER A 278 28.93 1.18 -3.61
C SER A 278 28.15 2.29 -4.32
N ALA A 279 27.22 1.94 -5.21
CA ALA A 279 26.36 2.91 -5.88
C ALA A 279 25.33 3.47 -4.90
N VAL A 280 24.75 2.61 -4.05
CA VAL A 280 23.87 3.03 -2.95
C VAL A 280 24.62 3.90 -1.96
N ASP A 281 25.81 3.49 -1.52
CA ASP A 281 26.65 4.28 -0.61
C ASP A 281 26.96 5.67 -1.20
N ALA A 282 27.34 5.74 -2.48
CA ALA A 282 27.60 7.00 -3.16
C ALA A 282 26.33 7.88 -3.23
N PHE A 283 25.17 7.27 -3.49
CA PHE A 283 23.90 8.00 -3.56
C PHE A 283 23.52 8.57 -2.18
N CYS A 284 23.64 7.79 -1.11
CA CYS A 284 23.33 8.19 0.26
C CYS A 284 24.26 9.28 0.82
N ASN A 285 25.47 9.42 0.27
CA ASN A 285 26.46 10.43 0.64
C ASN A 285 26.31 11.76 -0.11
N GLN A 286 25.32 11.89 -0.99
CA GLN A 286 25.00 13.18 -1.61
C GLN A 286 24.61 14.22 -0.55
N PRO A 287 24.88 15.51 -0.77
CA PRO A 287 24.58 16.55 0.23
C PRO A 287 23.08 16.83 0.39
N GLN A 288 22.29 16.52 -0.64
CA GLN A 288 20.84 16.73 -0.67
C GLN A 288 20.20 15.73 -1.65
N TRP A 289 18.87 15.65 -1.65
CA TRP A 289 18.15 14.89 -2.67
C TRP A 289 18.32 15.55 -4.04
N ASP A 290 18.72 14.77 -5.04
CA ASP A 290 18.78 15.17 -6.44
C ASP A 290 17.90 14.23 -7.28
N PRO A 291 16.76 14.69 -7.81
CA PRO A 291 15.88 13.86 -8.63
C PRO A 291 16.56 13.40 -9.93
N PHE A 292 17.49 14.19 -10.49
CA PHE A 292 18.23 13.81 -11.70
C PHE A 292 19.21 12.68 -11.41
N ALA A 293 19.93 12.77 -10.28
CA ALA A 293 20.80 11.70 -9.81
C ALA A 293 20.00 10.42 -9.54
N PHE A 294 18.77 10.53 -9.01
CA PHE A 294 17.92 9.37 -8.78
C PHE A 294 17.38 8.74 -10.07
N VAL A 295 16.99 9.55 -11.07
CA VAL A 295 16.69 9.04 -12.43
C VAL A 295 17.88 8.26 -12.99
N ASP A 296 19.08 8.83 -12.88
CA ASP A 296 20.31 8.19 -13.34
C ASP A 296 20.61 6.90 -12.58
N PHE A 297 20.36 6.87 -11.26
CA PHE A 297 20.47 5.68 -10.45
C PHE A 297 19.51 4.57 -10.94
N CYS A 298 18.23 4.89 -11.12
CA CYS A 298 17.22 3.95 -11.65
C CYS A 298 17.59 3.41 -13.04
N SER A 299 18.18 4.23 -13.90
CA SER A 299 18.60 3.81 -15.26
C SER A 299 19.70 2.73 -15.27
N ARG A 300 20.48 2.64 -14.18
CA ARG A 300 21.59 1.69 -14.02
C ARG A 300 21.25 0.50 -13.15
N ALA A 301 20.21 0.61 -12.32
CA ALA A 301 19.79 -0.44 -11.41
C ALA A 301 19.37 -1.71 -12.18
N ARG A 302 20.03 -2.84 -11.88
CA ARG A 302 19.73 -4.12 -12.53
C ARG A 302 18.73 -4.90 -11.70
N GLY A 303 17.68 -5.42 -12.32
CA GLY A 303 16.62 -6.17 -11.63
C GLY A 303 17.19 -7.28 -10.72
N GLY A 304 16.73 -7.31 -9.47
CA GLY A 304 17.18 -8.30 -8.47
C GLY A 304 18.51 -7.98 -7.77
N SER A 305 19.16 -6.85 -8.09
CA SER A 305 20.32 -6.37 -7.34
C SER A 305 19.93 -5.52 -6.13
N ASP A 306 20.90 -5.26 -5.25
CA ASP A 306 20.75 -4.30 -4.15
C ASP A 306 20.42 -2.89 -4.65
N ASP A 307 20.93 -2.50 -5.83
CA ASP A 307 20.57 -1.23 -6.47
C ASP A 307 19.08 -1.21 -6.86
N ASP A 308 18.55 -2.29 -7.41
CA ASP A 308 17.12 -2.40 -7.73
C ASP A 308 16.25 -2.33 -6.48
N LEU A 309 16.64 -3.04 -5.42
CA LEU A 309 15.90 -3.01 -4.16
C LEU A 309 15.95 -1.62 -3.52
N PHE A 310 17.11 -0.97 -3.49
CA PHE A 310 17.24 0.41 -3.02
C PHE A 310 16.36 1.37 -3.81
N ALA A 311 16.44 1.32 -5.14
CA ALA A 311 15.67 2.21 -6.01
C ALA A 311 14.16 2.01 -5.84
N ARG A 312 13.70 0.76 -5.65
CA ARG A 312 12.29 0.48 -5.37
C ARG A 312 11.84 0.99 -4.00
N ARG A 313 12.68 0.87 -2.97
CA ARG A 313 12.41 1.44 -1.63
C ARG A 313 12.32 2.97 -1.70
N MET A 314 13.30 3.62 -2.32
CA MET A 314 13.31 5.07 -2.50
C MET A 314 12.15 5.57 -3.36
N GLN A 315 11.81 4.87 -4.44
CA GLN A 315 10.64 5.20 -5.24
C GLN A 315 9.36 5.09 -4.42
N ALA A 316 9.21 4.06 -3.58
CA ALA A 316 8.03 3.94 -2.72
C ALA A 316 7.93 5.12 -1.73
N ILE A 317 9.04 5.50 -1.08
CA ILE A 317 9.10 6.66 -0.18
C ILE A 317 8.74 7.95 -0.93
N GLU A 318 9.34 8.18 -2.10
CA GLU A 318 9.06 9.33 -2.97
C GLU A 318 7.58 9.44 -3.32
N MET A 319 6.96 8.33 -3.72
CA MET A 319 5.54 8.32 -4.05
C MET A 319 4.68 8.61 -2.83
N VAL A 320 5.01 8.06 -1.65
CA VAL A 320 4.28 8.36 -0.41
C VAL A 320 4.35 9.84 -0.05
N LEU A 321 5.54 10.44 -0.08
CA LEU A 321 5.73 11.84 0.27
C LEU A 321 5.11 12.79 -0.76
N ALA A 322 5.21 12.47 -2.06
CA ALA A 322 4.54 13.22 -3.12
C ALA A 322 3.01 13.14 -2.98
N MET A 323 2.46 11.99 -2.60
CA MET A 323 1.03 11.80 -2.38
C MET A 323 0.53 12.51 -1.14
N ARG A 324 1.27 12.44 -0.02
CA ARG A 324 0.99 13.24 1.16
C ARG A 324 0.89 14.70 0.76
N GLN A 325 1.85 15.17 -0.04
CA GLN A 325 1.91 16.56 -0.40
C GLN A 325 0.75 17.00 -1.29
N ALA A 326 0.45 16.22 -2.34
CA ALA A 326 -0.69 16.47 -3.21
C ALA A 326 -2.03 16.41 -2.46
N THR A 327 -2.13 15.56 -1.44
CA THR A 327 -3.32 15.43 -0.59
C THR A 327 -3.50 16.66 0.29
N GLU A 328 -2.44 17.12 0.96
CA GLU A 328 -2.46 18.34 1.78
C GLU A 328 -2.79 19.56 0.92
N ASP A 329 -2.20 19.66 -0.29
CA ASP A 329 -2.50 20.73 -1.23
C ASP A 329 -3.90 20.62 -1.83
N ALA A 330 -4.53 19.44 -1.86
CA ALA A 330 -5.88 19.29 -2.37
C ALA A 330 -6.96 19.65 -1.33
N GLN A 331 -6.62 19.85 -0.05
CA GLN A 331 -7.53 20.29 1.01
C GLN A 331 -7.61 21.83 1.10
#